data_AF-A0A0B4C3S5-F1
#
_entry.id   AF-A0A0B4C3S5-F1
#
_cell.length_a   1.000
_cell.length_b   1.000
_cell.length_c   1.000
_cell.angle_alpha   90.00
_cell.angle_beta   90.00
_cell.angle_gamma   90.00
#
_symmetry.space_group_name_H-M   'P 1'
#
loop_
_entity.id
_entity.type
_entity.pdbx_description
1 polymer ?
#
loop_
_entity_poly.entity_id
_entity_poly.type
_entity_poly.pdbx_seq_one_letter_code
_entity_poly.pdbx_strand_id
1 'polypeptide(L)'
;MDVAAALVMAMQTWGMIGALVAALFLTVGIDRIDEDARGAYIFRPLLIPGVLLIWPLVLWRWWQIETERAAWADRYRPVRASYGMAVILMSVGIIAIAIAGLSVRQTWPADIAPVQLSEGASQ
;
A
#
# COMPACT_ATOMS: atom_id res chain seq x y z
N MET A 1 14.11 -21.60 -0.75
CA MET A 1 12.71 -21.21 -1.00
C MET A 1 12.68 -20.53 -2.35
N ASP A 2 11.67 -20.81 -3.17
CA ASP A 2 11.49 -20.11 -4.45
C ASP A 2 11.19 -18.62 -4.22
N VAL A 3 11.67 -17.76 -5.12
CA VAL A 3 11.50 -16.30 -5.05
C VAL A 3 10.01 -15.94 -5.08
N ALA A 4 9.23 -16.63 -5.92
CA ALA A 4 7.78 -16.43 -5.98
C ALA A 4 7.12 -16.72 -4.64
N ALA A 5 7.47 -17.85 -4.00
CA ALA A 5 6.96 -18.22 -2.69
C ALA A 5 7.35 -17.21 -1.61
N ALA A 6 8.58 -16.69 -1.64
CA ALA A 6 9.04 -15.68 -0.70
C ALA A 6 8.26 -14.36 -0.83
N LEU A 7 7.99 -13.90 -2.06
CA LEU A 7 7.21 -12.69 -2.31
C LEU A 7 5.77 -12.82 -1.83
N VAL A 8 5.12 -13.94 -2.14
CA VAL A 8 3.74 -14.22 -1.69
C VAL A 8 3.68 -14.26 -0.16
N MET A 9 4.62 -14.95 0.48
CA MET A 9 4.71 -15.01 1.94
C MET A 9 4.92 -13.62 2.57
N ALA A 10 5.79 -12.79 1.98
CA ALA A 10 6.02 -11.42 2.43
C ALA A 10 4.76 -10.55 2.30
N MET A 11 4.05 -10.63 1.16
CA MET A 11 2.80 -9.91 0.93
C MET A 11 1.69 -10.36 1.89
N GLN A 12 1.54 -11.67 2.14
CA GLN A 12 0.58 -12.20 3.11
C GLN A 12 0.89 -11.73 4.52
N THR A 13 2.16 -11.79 4.93
CA THR A 13 2.60 -11.32 6.26
C THR A 13 2.34 -9.83 6.41
N TRP A 14 2.67 -9.03 5.41
CA TRP A 14 2.39 -7.59 5.38
C TRP A 14 0.89 -7.30 5.52
N GLY A 15 0.07 -7.98 4.73
CA GLY A 15 -1.39 -7.84 4.76
C GLY A 15 -2.00 -8.27 6.09
N MET A 16 -1.52 -9.36 6.71
CA MET A 16 -1.99 -9.81 8.02
C MET A 16 -1.67 -8.80 9.12
N ILE A 17 -0.45 -8.26 9.14
CA ILE A 17 -0.08 -7.20 10.09
C ILE A 17 -0.95 -5.96 9.85
N GLY A 18 -1.10 -5.56 8.59
CA GLY A 18 -1.99 -4.47 8.21
C GLY A 18 -3.43 -4.70 8.69
N ALA A 19 -3.95 -5.92 8.62
CA ALA A 19 -5.31 -6.25 9.03
C ALA A 19 -5.50 -6.12 10.55
N LEU A 20 -4.52 -6.59 11.32
CA LEU A 20 -4.49 -6.39 12.77
C LEU A 20 -4.45 -4.90 13.13
N VAL A 21 -3.61 -4.12 12.44
CA VAL A 21 -3.53 -2.68 12.63
C VAL A 21 -4.83 -1.99 12.22
N ALA A 22 -5.45 -2.38 11.11
CA ALA A 22 -6.73 -1.81 10.66
C ALA A 22 -7.84 -2.08 11.68
N ALA A 23 -7.92 -3.29 12.21
CA ALA A 23 -8.88 -3.62 13.26
C ALA A 23 -8.68 -2.74 14.51
N LEU A 24 -7.44 -2.60 14.97
CA LEU A 24 -7.11 -1.75 16.13
C LEU A 24 -7.37 -0.26 15.86
N PHE A 25 -6.97 0.22 14.69
CA PHE A 25 -7.09 1.61 14.30
C PHE A 25 -8.55 2.03 14.13
N LEU A 26 -9.38 1.21 13.48
CA LEU A 26 -10.79 1.53 13.24
C LEU A 26 -11.66 1.43 14.50
N THR A 27 -11.21 0.70 15.52
CA THR A 27 -11.92 0.56 16.80
C THR A 27 -11.47 1.55 17.85
N VAL A 28 -10.18 1.90 17.90
CA VAL A 28 -9.60 2.74 18.96
C VAL A 28 -8.96 4.03 18.42
N GLY A 29 -8.22 3.93 17.32
CA GLY A 29 -7.41 5.05 16.80
C GLY A 29 -8.22 6.14 16.12
N ILE A 30 -9.22 5.78 15.31
CA ILE A 30 -9.94 6.71 14.44
C ILE A 30 -10.74 7.75 15.23
N ASP A 31 -11.39 7.35 16.32
CA ASP A 31 -12.18 8.24 17.17
C ASP A 31 -11.31 9.27 17.92
N ARG A 32 -9.99 9.02 18.03
CA ARG A 32 -9.02 9.93 18.65
C ARG A 32 -8.39 10.92 17.66
N ILE A 33 -8.29 10.52 16.39
CA ILE A 33 -7.62 11.32 15.35
C ILE A 33 -8.60 12.27 14.67
N ASP A 34 -9.85 11.84 14.49
CA ASP A 34 -10.85 12.58 13.77
C ASP A 34 -12.14 12.69 14.60
N GLU A 35 -12.37 13.88 15.16
CA GLU A 35 -13.56 14.21 15.93
C GLU A 35 -14.83 14.22 15.05
N ASP A 36 -14.69 14.49 13.75
CA ASP A 36 -15.77 14.42 12.75
C ASP A 36 -16.07 12.98 12.30
N ALA A 37 -15.16 12.03 12.56
CA ALA A 37 -15.42 10.61 12.33
C ALA A 37 -16.41 10.00 13.36
N ARG A 38 -16.78 10.76 14.41
CA ARG A 38 -17.84 10.37 15.34
C ARG A 38 -19.20 10.46 14.65
N GLY A 39 -19.73 9.32 14.23
CA GLY A 39 -21.04 9.20 13.55
C GLY A 39 -20.97 8.69 12.12
N ALA A 40 -19.79 8.75 11.47
CA ALA A 40 -19.57 8.29 10.10
C ALA A 40 -19.20 6.79 10.01
N TYR A 41 -19.94 5.92 10.69
CA TYR A 41 -19.61 4.49 10.81
C TYR A 41 -19.59 3.74 9.48
N ILE A 42 -20.37 4.17 8.49
CA ILE A 42 -20.44 3.56 7.15
C ILE A 42 -19.17 3.79 6.34
N PHE A 43 -18.43 4.89 6.61
CA PHE A 43 -17.23 5.23 5.85
C PHE A 43 -15.95 4.58 6.43
N ARG A 44 -16.00 4.11 7.68
CA ARG A 44 -14.84 3.49 8.35
C ARG A 44 -14.29 2.27 7.58
N PRO A 45 -15.12 1.34 7.05
CA PRO A 45 -14.62 0.22 6.25
C PRO A 45 -13.87 0.64 4.98
N LEU A 46 -14.18 1.81 4.41
CA LEU A 46 -13.49 2.33 3.22
C LEU A 46 -12.01 2.64 3.49
N LEU A 47 -11.64 2.84 4.75
CA LEU A 47 -10.26 3.07 5.16
C LEU A 47 -9.45 1.77 5.29
N ILE A 48 -10.10 0.61 5.39
CA ILE A 48 -9.43 -0.70 5.51
C ILE A 48 -8.38 -0.90 4.42
N PRO A 49 -8.67 -0.79 3.10
CA PRO A 49 -7.65 -1.00 2.07
C PRO A 49 -6.47 -0.03 2.18
N GLY A 50 -6.72 1.22 2.58
CA GLY A 50 -5.67 2.19 2.83
C GLY A 50 -4.79 1.78 4.01
N VAL A 51 -5.41 1.45 5.15
CA VAL A 51 -4.68 1.06 6.36
C VAL A 51 -3.89 -0.23 6.13
N LEU A 52 -4.46 -1.23 5.44
CA LEU A 52 -3.76 -2.46 5.07
C LEU A 52 -2.45 -2.19 4.33
N LEU A 53 -2.47 -1.25 3.38
CA LEU A 53 -1.33 -0.99 2.51
C LEU A 53 -0.25 -0.17 3.22
N ILE A 54 -0.65 0.88 3.94
CA ILE A 54 0.25 1.88 4.54
C ILE A 54 0.23 1.89 6.07
N TRP A 55 -0.06 0.75 6.71
CA TRP A 55 -0.15 0.62 8.17
C TRP A 55 1.04 1.19 8.96
N PRO A 56 2.32 1.10 8.52
CA PRO A 56 3.42 1.65 9.32
C PRO A 56 3.33 3.18 9.42
N LEU A 57 2.90 3.84 8.34
CA LEU A 57 2.69 5.29 8.31
C LEU A 57 1.50 5.68 9.20
N VAL A 58 0.44 4.87 9.20
CA VAL A 58 -0.73 5.06 10.09
C VAL A 58 -0.31 4.97 11.55
N LEU A 59 0.45 3.93 11.95
CA LEU A 59 0.96 3.79 13.32
C LEU A 59 1.89 4.94 13.70
N TRP A 60 2.81 5.32 12.81
CA TRP A 60 3.73 6.43 13.09
C TRP A 60 2.98 7.75 13.29
N ARG A 61 2.01 8.06 12.44
CA ARG A 61 1.15 9.24 12.62
C ARG A 61 0.34 9.18 13.89
N TRP A 62 -0.23 8.03 14.21
CA TRP A 62 -1.00 7.84 15.43
C TRP A 62 -0.12 8.04 16.67
N TRP A 63 1.09 7.47 16.69
CA TRP A 63 2.07 7.69 17.74
C TRP A 63 2.40 9.19 17.91
N GLN A 64 2.69 9.90 16.83
CA GLN A 64 3.03 11.33 16.89
C GLN A 64 1.90 12.15 17.52
N ILE A 65 0.64 11.90 17.12
CA ILE A 65 -0.52 12.62 17.67
C ILE A 65 -0.70 12.33 19.17
N GLU A 66 -0.43 11.10 19.62
CA GLU A 66 -0.57 10.73 21.03
C GLU A 66 0.62 11.26 21.88
N THR A 67 1.82 11.34 21.31
CA THR A 67 3.06 11.77 22.00
C THR A 67 3.20 13.29 22.02
N GLU A 68 2.93 13.94 20.89
CA GLU A 68 2.90 15.39 20.78
C GLU A 68 1.44 15.81 20.94
N ARG A 69 1.06 16.39 22.09
CA ARG A 69 -0.07 17.33 22.15
C ARG A 69 0.29 18.49 21.23
N ALA A 70 0.14 18.31 19.92
CA ALA A 70 0.85 19.07 18.91
C ALA A 70 0.62 20.54 19.15
N ALA A 71 1.67 21.29 19.50
CA ALA A 71 1.60 22.73 19.63
C ALA A 71 1.07 23.26 18.30
N TRP A 72 -0.13 23.85 18.31
CA TRP A 72 -0.83 24.30 17.10
C TRP A 72 0.05 25.22 16.21
N ALA A 73 1.10 25.79 16.79
CA ALA A 73 2.09 26.67 16.18
C ALA A 73 3.00 26.03 15.10
N ASP A 74 3.23 24.72 15.07
CA ASP A 74 4.10 24.09 14.04
C ASP A 74 3.32 23.60 12.78
N ARG A 75 1.98 23.72 12.81
CA ARG A 75 1.07 23.24 11.75
C ARG A 75 1.20 24.02 10.43
N TYR A 76 1.86 25.18 10.46
CA TYR A 76 2.06 26.06 9.29
C TYR A 76 3.53 26.17 8.88
N ARG A 77 4.28 25.07 8.95
CA ARG A 77 5.57 24.98 8.27
C ARG A 77 5.40 24.47 6.84
N PRO A 78 5.72 25.27 5.81
CA PRO A 78 5.62 24.81 4.44
C PRO A 78 6.65 23.68 4.19
N VAL A 79 6.15 22.47 3.92
CA VAL A 79 6.95 21.29 3.55
C VAL A 79 7.56 21.52 2.16
N ARG A 80 8.72 22.18 2.05
CA ARG A 80 9.23 22.65 0.74
C ARG A 80 10.66 22.26 0.37
N ALA A 81 11.46 21.68 1.26
CA ALA A 81 12.85 21.36 0.92
C ALA A 81 13.05 19.93 0.39
N SER A 82 12.35 18.93 0.96
CA SER A 82 12.53 17.51 0.62
C SER A 82 11.75 17.05 -0.61
N TYR A 83 10.79 17.84 -1.09
CA TYR A 83 9.90 17.47 -2.19
C TYR A 83 10.64 17.28 -3.52
N GLY A 84 11.67 18.10 -3.79
CA GLY A 84 12.47 17.99 -5.01
C GLY A 84 13.21 16.64 -5.11
N MET A 85 13.85 16.22 -4.03
CA MET A 85 14.55 14.94 -3.97
C MET A 85 13.57 13.76 -4.09
N ALA A 86 12.42 13.84 -3.42
CA ALA A 86 11.39 12.81 -3.50
C ALA A 86 10.84 12.65 -4.93
N VAL A 87 10.60 13.75 -5.64
CA VAL A 87 10.14 13.73 -7.04
C VAL A 87 11.19 13.09 -7.95
N ILE A 88 12.47 13.44 -7.79
CA ILE A 88 13.56 12.84 -8.57
C ILE A 88 13.66 11.34 -8.27
N LEU A 89 13.69 10.95 -7.00
CA LEU A 89 13.76 9.54 -6.60
C LEU A 89 12.56 8.74 -7.10
N MET A 90 11.35 9.28 -7.06
CA MET A 90 10.17 8.63 -7.62
C MET A 90 10.27 8.48 -9.14
N SER A 91 10.68 9.52 -9.85
CA SER A 91 10.79 9.50 -11.31
C SER A 91 11.83 8.48 -11.77
N VAL A 92 13.01 8.51 -11.15
CA VAL A 92 14.09 7.55 -11.41
C VAL A 92 13.66 6.13 -11.01
N GLY A 93 13.01 5.97 -9.86
CA GLY A 93 12.51 4.70 -9.37
C GLY A 93 11.47 4.08 -10.32
N ILE A 94 10.50 4.87 -10.81
CA ILE A 94 9.49 4.41 -11.77
C ILE A 94 10.16 3.92 -13.06
N ILE A 95 11.10 4.70 -13.60
CA ILE A 95 11.84 4.33 -14.81
C ILE A 95 12.63 3.03 -14.57
N ALA A 96 13.36 2.93 -13.46
CA ALA A 96 14.14 1.76 -13.12
C ALA A 96 13.26 0.49 -12.98
N ILE A 97 12.12 0.62 -12.29
CA ILE A 97 11.16 -0.48 -12.12
C ILE A 97 10.57 -0.90 -13.47
N ALA A 98 10.19 0.07 -14.33
CA ALA A 98 9.66 -0.24 -15.66
C ALA A 98 10.68 -0.95 -16.54
N ILE A 99 11.93 -0.49 -16.56
CA ILE A 99 13.02 -1.13 -17.31
C ILE A 99 13.29 -2.55 -16.78
N ALA A 100 13.39 -2.71 -15.47
CA ALA A 100 13.61 -4.02 -14.85
C ALA A 100 12.44 -4.98 -15.12
N GLY A 101 11.20 -4.50 -15.05
CA GLY A 101 10.02 -5.31 -15.36
C GLY A 101 9.99 -5.76 -16.82
N LEU A 102 10.35 -4.86 -17.75
CA LEU A 102 10.42 -5.18 -19.17
C LEU A 102 11.58 -6.12 -19.50
N SER A 103 12.73 -6.00 -18.81
CA SER A 103 13.90 -6.86 -19.06
C SER A 103 13.69 -8.30 -18.59
N VAL A 104 12.91 -8.51 -17.53
CA VAL A 104 12.60 -9.85 -16.99
C VAL A 104 11.27 -10.39 -17.54
N ARG A 105 10.61 -9.67 -18.46
CA ARG A 105 9.35 -10.09 -19.06
C ARG A 105 9.50 -11.48 -19.69
N GLN A 106 8.65 -12.42 -19.27
CA GLN A 106 8.55 -13.74 -19.90
C GLN A 106 8.17 -13.59 -21.38
N THR A 107 9.07 -14.01 -22.27
CA THR A 107 8.82 -14.12 -23.70
C THR A 107 8.24 -15.49 -23.99
N TRP A 108 7.05 -15.53 -24.61
CA TRP A 108 6.46 -16.78 -25.06
C TRP A 108 7.31 -17.38 -26.18
N PRO A 109 7.61 -18.69 -26.18
CA PRO A 109 8.38 -19.33 -27.25
C PRO A 109 7.64 -19.22 -28.59
N ALA A 110 8.30 -18.68 -29.61
CA ALA A 110 7.69 -18.43 -30.93
C ALA A 110 7.51 -19.71 -31.77
N ASP A 111 8.14 -20.79 -31.34
CA ASP A 111 8.14 -22.12 -31.97
C ASP A 111 6.97 -23.00 -31.51
N ILE A 112 6.23 -22.61 -30.47
CA ILE A 112 5.05 -23.34 -30.02
C ILE A 112 3.86 -22.95 -30.90
N ALA A 113 3.46 -23.86 -31.79
CA ALA A 113 2.22 -23.71 -32.54
C ALA A 113 1.04 -23.55 -31.56
N PRO A 114 0.17 -22.53 -31.73
CA PRO A 114 -0.96 -22.33 -30.84
C PRO A 114 -1.90 -23.54 -30.92
N VAL A 115 -1.96 -24.33 -29.85
CA VAL A 115 -2.90 -25.45 -29.71
C VAL A 115 -4.14 -24.94 -28.99
N GLN A 116 -5.30 -25.14 -29.60
CA GLN A 116 -6.58 -24.82 -28.99
C GLN A 116 -6.84 -25.77 -27.81
N LEU A 117 -6.78 -25.26 -26.57
CA LEU A 117 -6.91 -26.07 -25.35
C LEU A 117 -8.33 -26.56 -25.07
N SER A 118 -9.33 -26.02 -25.78
CA SER A 118 -10.68 -26.57 -25.84
C SER A 118 -11.27 -26.25 -27.21
N GLU A 119 -11.47 -27.27 -28.04
CA GLU A 119 -12.54 -27.18 -29.02
C GLU A 119 -13.81 -26.88 -28.23
N GLY A 120 -14.49 -25.78 -28.58
CA GLY A 120 -15.79 -25.48 -27.96
C GLY A 120 -16.63 -26.75 -28.05
N ALA A 121 -17.24 -27.13 -26.93
CA ALA A 121 -18.15 -28.26 -26.82
C ALA A 121 -19.07 -28.29 -28.04
N SER A 122 -18.73 -29.15 -29.01
CA SER A 122 -19.62 -29.50 -30.10
C SER A 122 -20.53 -30.58 -29.53
N GLN A 123 -21.81 -30.23 -29.56
CA GLN A 123 -22.98 -30.98 -29.11
C GLN A 123 -22.98 -32.44 -29.57
#